data_AF-G3TTE7-F1
#
_entry.id   AF-G3TTE7-F1
#
_cell.length_a   1.000
_cell.length_b   1.000
_cell.length_c   1.000
_cell.angle_alpha   90.00
_cell.angle_beta   90.00
_cell.angle_gamma   90.00
#
_symmetry.space_group_name_H-M   'P 1'
#
loop_
_entity.id
_entity.type
_entity.pdbx_description
1 polymer ?
#
loop_
_entity_poly.entity_id
_entity_poly.type
_entity_poly.pdbx_seq_one_letter_code
_entity_poly.pdbx_strand_id
1 'polypeptide(L)'
;DLYHQSYDCVCVMFASIPDFKEFYTESDVNKEGLECLRLLNEIIADFDDLLSKPKFSGVEKIKTIGSTYMAATGLSAVPSQELAQEPERQYLHIGTMVEFAFALVAKLEAINKHSFNDFKLRVVVTEETSLVLQTLGYTCSCRGIINVKGKGELKTYFVNTEMSRSLSQSNLAS
;
A
#
# COMPACT_ATOMS: atom_id res chain seq x y z
N ASP A 1 -0.85 23.37 20.93
CA ASP A 1 0.53 22.96 20.58
C ASP A 1 0.55 22.06 19.37
N LEU A 2 1.41 22.36 18.39
CA LEU A 2 1.60 21.58 17.17
C LEU A 2 2.81 20.65 17.37
N TYR A 3 2.60 19.34 17.38
CA TYR A 3 3.71 18.37 17.38
C TYR A 3 4.18 18.16 15.93
N HIS A 4 5.48 18.29 15.71
CA HIS A 4 6.11 17.94 14.44
C HIS A 4 7.41 17.18 14.72
N GLN A 5 7.65 16.13 13.95
CA GLN A 5 8.87 15.35 14.01
C GLN A 5 9.34 15.07 12.58
N SER A 6 10.62 15.29 12.35
CA SER A 6 11.27 14.99 11.08
C SER A 6 11.69 13.53 11.04
N TYR A 7 11.56 12.90 9.87
CA TYR A 7 11.99 11.53 9.62
C TYR A 7 12.83 11.50 8.36
N ASP A 8 13.97 10.80 8.42
CA ASP A 8 14.93 10.72 7.32
C ASP A 8 14.57 9.63 6.29
N CYS A 9 13.87 8.57 6.73
CA CYS A 9 13.48 7.45 5.88
C CYS A 9 12.09 6.94 6.27
N VAL A 10 11.09 7.26 5.46
CA VAL A 10 9.70 6.81 5.63
C VAL A 10 9.21 6.27 4.30
N CYS A 11 8.57 5.12 4.34
CA CYS A 11 7.89 4.56 3.18
C CYS A 11 6.43 4.96 3.23
N VAL A 12 5.90 5.62 2.19
CA VAL A 12 4.48 5.97 2.09
C VAL A 12 3.87 5.22 0.91
N MET A 13 2.72 4.60 1.14
CA MET A 13 1.96 3.87 0.13
C MET A 13 0.55 4.44 0.00
N PHE A 14 0.09 4.56 -1.25
CA PHE A 14 -1.31 4.78 -1.60
C PHE A 14 -1.81 3.57 -2.38
N ALA A 15 -2.84 2.91 -1.88
CA ALA A 15 -3.51 1.80 -2.53
C ALA A 15 -4.93 2.24 -2.90
N SER A 16 -5.17 2.51 -4.19
CA SER A 16 -6.46 3.01 -4.69
C SER A 16 -7.21 1.92 -5.43
N ILE A 17 -8.53 1.92 -5.36
CA ILE A 17 -9.42 1.12 -6.22
C ILE A 17 -10.07 2.08 -7.23
N PRO A 18 -9.53 2.23 -8.45
CA PRO A 18 -9.99 3.23 -9.42
C PRO A 18 -11.41 2.93 -9.90
N ASP A 19 -11.70 1.65 -10.16
CA ASP A 19 -12.95 1.17 -10.75
C ASP A 19 -14.14 1.35 -9.79
N PHE A 20 -13.87 1.57 -8.50
CA PHE A 20 -14.90 1.78 -7.49
C PHE A 20 -15.76 3.02 -7.81
N LYS A 21 -15.17 4.05 -8.45
CA LYS A 21 -15.91 5.25 -8.85
C LYS A 21 -16.98 4.93 -9.90
N GLU A 22 -16.70 4.02 -10.82
CA GLU A 22 -17.65 3.60 -11.87
C GLU A 22 -18.69 2.61 -11.33
N PHE A 23 -18.28 1.79 -10.35
CA PHE A 23 -19.19 0.91 -9.62
C PHE A 23 -20.22 1.68 -8.77
N TYR A 24 -19.83 2.82 -8.21
CA TYR A 24 -20.71 3.63 -7.38
C TYR A 24 -21.85 4.23 -8.21
N THR A 25 -23.08 3.88 -7.85
CA THR A 25 -24.31 4.40 -8.46
C THR A 25 -25.31 4.72 -7.38
N GLU A 26 -26.20 5.69 -7.63
CA GLU A 26 -27.27 6.07 -6.71
C GLU A 26 -28.62 5.69 -7.33
N SER A 27 -29.38 4.85 -6.64
CA SER A 27 -30.74 4.44 -7.03
C SER A 27 -31.57 4.06 -5.81
N ASP A 28 -32.90 4.05 -5.95
CA ASP A 28 -33.77 3.60 -4.85
C ASP A 28 -33.49 2.15 -4.45
N VAL A 29 -33.11 1.31 -5.42
CA VAL A 29 -32.81 -0.13 -5.21
C VAL A 29 -31.60 -0.32 -4.31
N ASN A 30 -30.54 0.47 -4.50
CA ASN A 30 -29.33 0.42 -3.67
C ASN A 30 -29.32 1.44 -2.53
N LYS A 31 -30.49 2.00 -2.21
CA LYS A 31 -30.71 2.99 -1.15
C LYS A 31 -29.78 4.19 -1.29
N GLU A 32 -29.82 4.84 -2.45
CA GLU A 32 -29.05 6.05 -2.74
C GLU A 32 -27.52 5.82 -2.59
N GLY A 33 -27.05 4.64 -3.03
CA GLY A 33 -25.63 4.27 -3.02
C GLY A 33 -25.12 3.72 -1.67
N LEU A 34 -25.99 3.58 -0.66
CA LEU A 34 -25.60 3.03 0.65
C LEU A 34 -25.04 1.61 0.55
N GLU A 35 -25.59 0.76 -0.32
CA GLU A 35 -25.07 -0.61 -0.51
C GLU A 35 -23.67 -0.61 -1.12
N CYS A 36 -23.34 0.33 -2.01
CA CYS A 36 -21.98 0.51 -2.52
C CYS A 36 -21.02 0.90 -1.38
N LEU A 37 -21.43 1.84 -0.52
CA LEU A 37 -20.62 2.27 0.62
C LEU A 37 -20.42 1.16 1.66
N ARG A 38 -21.40 0.26 1.84
CA ARG A 38 -21.25 -0.93 2.69
C ARG A 38 -20.14 -1.84 2.18
N LEU A 39 -20.10 -2.12 0.88
CA LEU A 39 -19.03 -2.91 0.28
C LEU A 39 -17.67 -2.23 0.43
N LEU A 40 -17.60 -0.91 0.24
CA LEU A 40 -16.36 -0.16 0.50
C LEU A 40 -15.91 -0.31 1.95
N ASN A 41 -16.83 -0.17 2.90
CA ASN A 41 -16.52 -0.31 4.32
C ASN A 41 -16.02 -1.72 4.66
N GLU A 42 -16.59 -2.75 4.04
CA GLU A 42 -16.12 -4.14 4.18
C GLU A 42 -14.69 -4.29 3.63
N ILE A 43 -14.39 -3.75 2.46
CA ILE A 43 -13.02 -3.73 1.89
C ILE A 43 -12.03 -3.08 2.85
N ILE A 44 -12.38 -1.89 3.38
CA ILE A 44 -11.50 -1.16 4.29
C ILE A 44 -11.33 -1.90 5.62
N ALA A 45 -12.38 -2.53 6.15
CA ALA A 45 -12.28 -3.35 7.37
C ALA A 45 -11.35 -4.55 7.15
N ASP A 46 -11.48 -5.24 6.02
CA ASP A 46 -10.61 -6.37 5.67
C ASP A 46 -9.14 -5.97 5.49
N PHE A 47 -8.89 -4.74 5.04
CA PHE A 47 -7.55 -4.15 4.99
C PHE A 47 -7.03 -3.81 6.39
N ASP A 48 -7.86 -3.24 7.25
CA ASP A 48 -7.49 -2.88 8.63
C ASP A 48 -7.14 -4.13 9.46
N ASP A 49 -7.82 -5.26 9.23
CA ASP A 49 -7.50 -6.55 9.88
C ASP A 49 -6.06 -7.01 9.63
N LEU A 50 -5.44 -6.59 8.51
CA LEU A 50 -4.05 -6.91 8.25
C LEU A 50 -3.12 -6.24 9.26
N LEU A 51 -3.43 -5.04 9.75
CA LEU A 51 -2.60 -4.32 10.73
C LEU A 51 -2.48 -5.07 12.06
N SER A 52 -3.45 -5.92 12.39
CA SER A 52 -3.43 -6.77 13.58
C SER A 52 -2.40 -7.92 13.48
N LYS A 53 -1.82 -8.19 12.30
CA LYS A 53 -0.84 -9.27 12.12
C LYS A 53 0.53 -8.83 12.63
N PRO A 54 1.25 -9.65 13.42
CA PRO A 54 2.56 -9.28 13.97
C PRO A 54 3.59 -8.80 12.93
N LYS A 55 3.57 -9.40 11.73
CA LYS A 55 4.46 -9.01 10.62
C LYS A 55 4.23 -7.58 10.09
N PHE A 56 3.04 -7.02 10.33
CA PHE A 56 2.63 -5.69 9.89
C PHE A 56 2.56 -4.68 11.04
N SER A 57 3.11 -5.02 12.22
CA SER A 57 3.16 -4.12 13.38
C SER A 57 3.89 -2.79 13.13
N GLY A 58 4.79 -2.74 12.15
CA GLY A 58 5.46 -1.52 11.72
C GLY A 58 4.69 -0.68 10.68
N VAL A 59 3.51 -1.14 10.23
CA VAL A 59 2.66 -0.44 9.27
C VAL A 59 1.66 0.42 10.03
N GLU A 60 1.68 1.72 9.77
CA GLU A 60 0.74 2.68 10.31
C GLU A 60 -0.23 3.15 9.24
N LYS A 61 -1.52 2.98 9.47
CA LYS A 61 -2.57 3.59 8.65
C LYS A 61 -2.59 5.10 8.91
N ILE A 62 -2.41 5.89 7.86
CA ILE A 62 -2.49 7.35 7.95
C ILE A 62 -3.94 7.80 7.88
N LYS A 63 -4.66 7.39 6.83
CA LYS A 63 -6.08 7.68 6.60
C LYS A 63 -6.61 6.91 5.40
N THR A 64 -7.92 6.99 5.20
CA THR A 64 -8.58 6.65 3.94
C THR A 64 -9.09 7.93 3.27
N ILE A 65 -9.06 7.97 1.93
CA ILE A 65 -9.56 9.08 1.11
C ILE A 65 -10.37 8.47 -0.03
N GLY A 66 -11.70 8.46 0.09
CA GLY A 66 -12.56 7.72 -0.84
C GLY A 66 -12.19 6.24 -0.87
N SER A 67 -11.97 5.68 -2.06
CA SER A 67 -11.50 4.30 -2.26
C SER A 67 -9.96 4.14 -2.20
N THR A 68 -9.25 5.12 -1.62
CA THR A 68 -7.79 5.07 -1.46
C THR A 68 -7.40 4.84 0.00
N TYR A 69 -6.61 3.80 0.24
CA TYR A 69 -5.99 3.48 1.52
C TYR A 69 -4.57 4.05 1.58
N MET A 70 -4.27 4.83 2.63
CA MET A 70 -2.95 5.44 2.82
C MET A 70 -2.29 4.86 4.07
N ALA A 71 -1.08 4.32 3.91
CA ALA A 71 -0.28 3.73 4.98
C ALA A 71 1.18 4.17 4.88
N ALA A 72 1.88 4.12 6.01
CA ALA A 72 3.30 4.40 6.10
C ALA A 72 4.04 3.39 6.99
N THR A 73 5.33 3.18 6.75
CA THR A 73 6.23 2.42 7.63
C THR A 73 7.49 3.25 7.89
N GLY A 74 8.22 2.94 8.96
CA GLY A 74 9.41 3.72 9.38
C GLY A 74 9.09 4.94 10.25
N LEU A 75 7.85 5.05 10.76
CA LEU A 75 7.44 6.12 11.70
C LEU A 75 7.73 5.80 13.17
N SER A 76 7.89 4.52 13.51
CA SER A 76 8.23 4.08 14.85
C SER A 76 9.75 4.19 15.05
N ALA A 77 10.17 5.23 15.76
CA ALA A 77 11.56 5.44 16.14
C ALA A 77 11.97 4.38 17.16
N VAL A 78 12.62 3.29 16.71
CA VAL A 78 13.45 2.52 17.64
C VAL A 78 14.65 3.40 17.93
N PRO A 79 14.92 3.80 19.19
CA PRO A 79 16.09 4.59 19.51
C PRO A 79 17.32 3.80 19.13
N SER A 80 18.03 4.30 18.13
CA SER A 80 19.33 3.83 17.71
C SER A 80 20.31 3.96 18.87
N GLN A 81 20.50 2.91 19.66
CA GLN A 81 21.69 2.81 20.49
C GLN A 81 22.52 1.54 20.32
N GLU A 82 22.07 0.49 19.61
CA GLU A 82 22.92 -0.71 19.44
C GLU A 82 22.94 -1.38 18.05
N LEU A 83 22.23 -0.88 17.03
CA LEU A 83 22.01 -1.63 15.78
C LEU A 83 22.69 -1.07 14.51
N ALA A 84 23.69 -0.19 14.65
CA ALA A 84 24.36 0.51 13.55
C ALA A 84 25.31 -0.35 12.68
N GLN A 85 25.16 -1.67 12.59
CA GLN A 85 26.14 -2.52 11.88
C GLN A 85 25.65 -3.20 10.60
N GLU A 86 24.37 -3.15 10.24
CA GLU A 86 23.88 -3.87 9.04
C GLU A 86 23.02 -2.98 8.12
N PRO A 87 23.55 -2.53 6.96
CA PRO A 87 22.83 -1.72 5.96
C PRO A 87 21.50 -2.33 5.49
N GLU A 88 21.37 -3.66 5.54
CA GLU A 88 20.17 -4.38 5.13
C GLU A 88 18.96 -4.14 6.04
N ARG A 89 19.17 -3.86 7.34
CA ARG A 89 18.06 -3.63 8.29
C ARG A 89 17.36 -2.29 8.08
N GLN A 90 18.03 -1.33 7.46
CA GLN A 90 17.46 0.00 7.18
C GLN A 90 16.28 -0.08 6.21
N TYR A 91 16.24 -1.11 5.34
CA TYR A 91 15.22 -1.27 4.30
C TYR A 91 14.14 -2.30 4.65
N LEU A 92 14.21 -2.91 5.84
CA LEU A 92 13.25 -3.93 6.27
C LEU A 92 11.81 -3.40 6.27
N HIS A 93 11.62 -2.17 6.77
CA HIS A 93 10.30 -1.53 6.82
C HIS A 93 9.71 -1.26 5.42
N ILE A 94 10.56 -1.09 4.41
CA ILE A 94 10.14 -0.96 3.00
C ILE A 94 9.67 -2.32 2.50
N GLY A 95 10.42 -3.40 2.74
CA GLY A 95 9.98 -4.77 2.44
C GLY A 95 8.62 -5.11 3.07
N THR A 96 8.41 -4.71 4.34
CA THR A 96 7.11 -4.87 5.02
C THR A 96 5.98 -4.13 4.30
N MET A 97 6.21 -2.91 3.82
CA MET A 97 5.20 -2.16 3.06
C MET A 97 4.79 -2.89 1.77
N VAL A 98 5.76 -3.54 1.12
CA VAL A 98 5.54 -4.28 -0.13
C VAL A 98 4.74 -5.55 0.13
N GLU A 99 5.10 -6.32 1.15
CA GLU A 99 4.30 -7.46 1.60
C GLU A 99 2.88 -7.04 2.00
N PHE A 100 2.73 -5.88 2.63
CA PHE A 100 1.44 -5.32 2.99
C PHE A 100 0.62 -4.99 1.73
N ALA A 101 1.23 -4.38 0.71
CA ALA A 101 0.58 -4.12 -0.58
C ALA A 101 0.04 -5.41 -1.22
N PHE A 102 0.83 -6.49 -1.24
CA PHE A 102 0.36 -7.79 -1.75
C PHE A 102 -0.75 -8.40 -0.90
N ALA A 103 -0.70 -8.23 0.42
CA ALA A 103 -1.76 -8.69 1.30
C ALA A 103 -3.09 -7.93 1.05
N LEU A 104 -3.03 -6.63 0.73
CA LEU A 104 -4.20 -5.86 0.31
C LEU A 104 -4.77 -6.36 -1.02
N VAL A 105 -3.91 -6.65 -2.01
CA VAL A 105 -4.34 -7.26 -3.29
C VAL A 105 -5.07 -8.58 -3.02
N ALA A 106 -4.49 -9.47 -2.22
CA ALA A 106 -5.10 -10.76 -1.91
C ALA A 106 -6.45 -10.63 -1.16
N LYS A 107 -6.57 -9.65 -0.26
CA LYS A 107 -7.83 -9.33 0.41
C LYS A 107 -8.89 -8.82 -0.58
N LEU A 108 -8.51 -7.94 -1.50
CA LEU A 108 -9.42 -7.45 -2.54
C LEU A 108 -9.87 -8.58 -3.49
N GLU A 109 -8.97 -9.49 -3.86
CA GLU A 109 -9.30 -10.67 -4.66
C GLU A 109 -10.31 -11.60 -3.96
N ALA A 110 -10.17 -11.78 -2.64
CA ALA A 110 -11.13 -12.54 -1.85
C ALA A 110 -12.52 -11.88 -1.85
N ILE A 111 -12.58 -10.56 -1.73
CA ILE A 111 -13.84 -9.80 -1.80
C ILE A 111 -14.45 -9.86 -3.19
N ASN A 112 -13.65 -9.74 -4.26
CA ASN A 112 -14.09 -9.90 -5.64
C ASN A 112 -14.79 -11.24 -5.84
N LYS A 113 -14.24 -12.32 -5.28
CA LYS A 113 -14.84 -13.66 -5.36
C LYS A 113 -16.20 -13.76 -4.67
N HIS A 114 -16.41 -13.09 -3.54
CA HIS A 114 -17.67 -13.15 -2.79
C HIS A 114 -18.72 -12.14 -3.26
N SER A 115 -18.29 -11.02 -3.85
CA SER A 115 -19.16 -9.94 -4.31
C SER A 115 -19.45 -9.97 -5.80
N PHE A 116 -18.88 -10.93 -6.55
CA PHE A 116 -18.98 -11.03 -8.01
C PHE A 116 -18.47 -9.78 -8.75
N ASN A 117 -17.44 -9.15 -8.21
CA ASN A 117 -16.75 -7.99 -8.80
C ASN A 117 -15.35 -8.38 -9.30
N ASP A 118 -14.70 -7.47 -10.03
CA ASP A 118 -13.30 -7.59 -10.44
C ASP A 118 -12.50 -6.29 -10.20
N PHE A 119 -12.61 -5.73 -9.00
CA PHE A 119 -11.86 -4.53 -8.64
C PHE A 119 -10.35 -4.76 -8.70
N LYS A 120 -9.61 -3.82 -9.28
CA LYS A 120 -8.14 -3.84 -9.28
C LYS A 120 -7.57 -2.81 -8.31
N LEU A 121 -6.55 -3.22 -7.56
CA LEU A 121 -5.81 -2.33 -6.67
C LEU A 121 -4.64 -1.70 -7.41
N ARG A 122 -4.51 -0.37 -7.34
CA ARG A 122 -3.39 0.38 -7.91
C ARG A 122 -2.54 0.95 -6.78
N VAL A 123 -1.30 0.47 -6.70
CA VAL A 123 -0.34 0.84 -5.64
C VAL A 123 0.62 1.92 -6.14
N VAL A 124 0.76 2.99 -5.36
CA VAL A 124 1.67 4.11 -5.60
C VAL A 124 2.59 4.31 -4.39
N VAL A 125 3.87 4.52 -4.64
CA VAL A 125 4.92 4.74 -3.63
C VAL A 125 5.78 5.97 -3.95
N THR A 126 6.60 6.41 -2.98
CA THR A 126 7.58 7.49 -3.15
C THR A 126 8.84 7.02 -3.89
N GLU A 127 9.68 7.97 -4.32
CA GLU A 127 10.91 7.70 -5.08
C GLU A 127 11.87 6.77 -4.34
N GLU A 128 12.13 7.04 -3.06
CA GLU A 128 13.05 6.26 -2.22
C GLU A 128 12.59 4.80 -2.10
N THR A 129 11.29 4.59 -1.87
CA THR A 129 10.67 3.27 -1.84
C THR A 129 10.81 2.56 -3.18
N SER A 130 10.62 3.27 -4.30
CA SER A 130 10.72 2.69 -5.64
C SER A 130 12.13 2.18 -5.97
N LEU A 131 13.16 2.88 -5.49
CA LEU A 131 14.56 2.49 -5.71
C LEU A 131 14.87 1.18 -4.99
N VAL A 132 14.45 1.07 -3.73
CA VAL A 132 14.62 -0.14 -2.93
C VAL A 132 13.80 -1.30 -3.47
N LEU A 133 12.58 -1.05 -3.94
CA LEU A 133 11.76 -2.05 -4.62
C LEU A 133 12.47 -2.64 -5.84
N GLN A 134 13.13 -1.80 -6.64
CA GLN A 134 13.87 -2.25 -7.82
C GLN A 134 15.08 -3.12 -7.46
N THR A 135 15.79 -2.83 -6.36
CA THR A 135 16.87 -3.71 -5.89
C THR A 135 16.36 -5.07 -5.42
N LEU A 136 15.10 -5.15 -4.99
CA LEU A 136 14.41 -6.38 -4.61
C LEU A 136 13.75 -7.10 -5.80
N GLY A 137 13.93 -6.60 -7.03
CA GLY A 137 13.43 -7.23 -8.26
C GLY A 137 12.02 -6.80 -8.68
N TYR A 138 11.42 -5.80 -8.03
CA TYR A 138 10.12 -5.28 -8.41
C TYR A 138 10.22 -4.19 -9.48
N THR A 139 9.30 -4.22 -10.44
CA THR A 139 9.22 -3.16 -11.46
C THR A 139 8.38 -1.99 -10.94
N CYS A 140 8.95 -0.79 -11.02
CA CYS A 140 8.28 0.46 -10.70
C CYS A 140 8.25 1.38 -11.93
N SER A 141 7.10 2.00 -12.20
CA SER A 141 6.94 2.94 -13.31
C SER A 141 6.75 4.35 -12.76
N CYS A 142 7.52 5.33 -13.24
CA CYS A 142 7.37 6.72 -12.82
C CYS A 142 5.95 7.21 -13.15
N ARG A 143 5.21 7.65 -12.12
CA ARG A 143 3.89 8.27 -12.28
C ARG A 143 4.04 9.75 -12.62
N GLY A 144 5.02 10.41 -12.01
CA GLY A 144 5.24 11.85 -12.10
C GLY A 144 5.33 12.53 -10.73
N ILE A 145 5.34 13.85 -10.76
CA ILE A 145 5.53 14.71 -9.59
C ILE A 145 4.17 15.18 -9.07
N ILE A 146 3.96 15.07 -7.76
CA ILE A 146 2.82 15.66 -7.06
C ILE A 146 3.33 16.77 -6.14
N ASN A 147 2.59 17.88 -6.03
CA ASN A 147 2.95 18.95 -5.12
C ASN A 147 2.29 18.71 -3.76
N VAL A 148 3.10 18.45 -2.72
CA VAL A 148 2.64 18.18 -1.36
C VAL A 148 2.81 19.44 -0.53
N LYS A 149 1.69 19.97 0.00
CA LYS A 149 1.69 21.15 0.86
C LYS A 149 2.65 20.95 2.05
N GLY A 150 3.69 21.79 2.12
CA GLY A 150 4.70 21.75 3.18
C GLY A 150 5.91 20.84 2.92
N LYS A 151 5.91 20.02 1.86
CA LYS A 151 7.04 19.18 1.44
C LYS A 151 7.60 19.57 0.07
N GLY A 152 6.81 20.27 -0.76
CA GLY A 152 7.18 20.65 -2.13
C GLY A 152 6.86 19.53 -3.12
N GLU A 153 7.68 19.42 -4.16
CA GLU A 153 7.54 18.40 -5.18
C GLU A 153 7.91 17.02 -4.66
N LEU A 154 7.00 16.06 -4.78
CA LEU A 154 7.22 14.66 -4.43
C LEU A 154 7.06 13.80 -5.67
N LYS A 155 8.13 13.11 -6.08
CA LYS A 155 8.06 12.17 -7.19
C LYS A 155 7.46 10.84 -6.72
N THR A 156 6.56 10.29 -7.52
CA THR A 156 5.81 9.08 -7.18
C THR A 156 5.88 8.05 -8.29
N TYR A 157 5.73 6.78 -7.92
CA TYR A 157 5.89 5.63 -8.79
C TYR A 157 4.73 4.66 -8.61
N PHE A 158 4.24 4.09 -9.70
CA PHE A 158 3.37 2.93 -9.67
C PHE A 158 4.19 1.66 -9.46
N VAL A 159 3.74 0.79 -8.57
CA VAL A 159 4.31 -0.55 -8.39
C VAL A 159 3.59 -1.52 -9.31
N ASN A 160 4.32 -2.29 -10.11
CA ASN A 160 3.70 -3.35 -10.91
C ASN A 160 3.42 -4.57 -10.02
N THR A 161 2.16 -4.71 -9.60
CA THR A 161 1.70 -5.79 -8.73
C THR A 161 1.33 -7.07 -9.49
N GLU A 162 1.28 -7.04 -10.83
CA GLU A 162 1.00 -8.22 -11.67
C GLU A 162 2.19 -9.19 -11.75
N MET A 163 3.36 -8.78 -11.25
CA MET A 163 4.57 -9.60 -11.25
C MET A 163 4.61 -10.63 -10.09
N SER A 164 3.45 -11.14 -9.69
CA SER A 164 3.37 -12.33 -8.85
C SER A 164 3.65 -13.57 -9.70
N ARG A 165 4.93 -14.00 -9.68
CA ARG A 165 5.53 -15.25 -10.20
C ARG A 165 6.26 -15.16 -11.54
N SER A 166 7.50 -14.66 -11.50
CA SER A 166 8.58 -15.16 -12.36
C SER A 166 9.81 -15.63 -11.57
N LEU A 167 9.64 -15.96 -10.28
CA LEU A 167 10.70 -16.53 -9.42
C LEU A 167 10.43 -17.97 -8.96
N SER A 168 9.47 -18.67 -9.58
CA SER A 168 9.17 -20.08 -9.26
C SER A 168 9.23 -21.03 -10.47
N GLN A 169 9.99 -20.71 -11.51
CA GLN A 169 10.37 -21.66 -12.58
C GLN A 169 11.78 -21.37 -13.10
N SER A 170 12.82 -21.68 -12.31
CA SER A 170 14.18 -21.84 -12.87
C SER A 170 15.07 -22.83 -12.12
N ASN A 171 14.57 -23.61 -11.16
CA ASN A 171 15.31 -24.69 -10.51
C ASN A 171 14.52 -25.99 -10.51
N LEU A 172 14.33 -26.58 -11.70
CA LEU A 172 13.94 -27.98 -11.91
C LEU A 172 14.31 -28.36 -13.35
N ALA A 173 15.61 -28.30 -13.66
CA ALA A 173 16.20 -28.93 -14.84
C ALA A 173 17.70 -29.11 -14.60
N SER A 174 18.04 -30.18 -13.90
CA SER A 174 19.34 -30.85 -13.93
C SER A 174 19.14 -32.29 -13.52
#